data_AF-A0A954LVY2-F1
#
_entry.id   AF-A0A954LVY2-F1
#
_cell.length_a   1.000
_cell.length_b   1.000
_cell.length_c   1.000
_cell.angle_alpha   90.00
_cell.angle_beta   90.00
_cell.angle_gamma   90.00
#
_symmetry.space_group_name_H-M   'P 1'
#
loop_
_entity.id
_entity.type
_entity.pdbx_description
1 polymer ?
#
loop_
_entity_poly.entity_id
_entity_poly.type
_entity_poly.pdbx_seq_one_letter_code
_entity_poly.pdbx_strand_id
1 'polypeptide(L)'
;MSPTETETQALPESDRQTRTPADQARGSWMSRTLLNFWVDFSLLVLFLALLWVEVVLYFLFPPGPAGEAMTLWGLSVEHWRGFQFGVICLFALDVLLHVMLHWSWVCSVVAKHVLHRKPTRDDGIQTIIGVGVLIAIIHILAAALLAAWFGIAR
;
A
#
# COMPACT_ATOMS: atom_id res chain seq x y z
N MET A 1 -5.18 -71.18 -34.02
CA MET A 1 -5.57 -69.86 -34.55
C MET A 1 -7.05 -69.67 -34.22
N SER A 2 -7.33 -68.94 -33.15
CA SER A 2 -8.67 -68.47 -32.78
C SER A 2 -8.58 -66.95 -32.58
N PRO A 3 -9.56 -66.16 -33.07
CA PRO A 3 -9.49 -64.72 -33.05
C PRO A 3 -9.86 -64.16 -31.68
N THR A 4 -9.07 -63.19 -31.24
CA THR A 4 -9.22 -62.38 -30.04
C THR A 4 -10.49 -61.51 -30.13
N GLU A 5 -11.48 -61.79 -29.28
CA GLU A 5 -12.60 -60.87 -29.07
C GLU A 5 -12.07 -59.60 -28.37
N THR A 6 -12.16 -58.48 -29.09
CA THR A 6 -11.78 -57.15 -28.61
C THR A 6 -12.99 -56.56 -27.90
N GLU A 7 -13.01 -56.69 -26.57
CA GLU A 7 -14.01 -56.06 -25.71
C GLU A 7 -13.88 -54.54 -25.81
N THR A 8 -14.77 -53.95 -26.60
CA THR A 8 -14.98 -52.50 -26.70
C THR A 8 -15.73 -52.07 -25.45
N GLN A 9 -14.99 -51.83 -24.36
CA GLN A 9 -15.52 -51.18 -23.17
C GLN A 9 -15.55 -49.67 -23.39
N ALA A 10 -16.74 -49.17 -23.73
CA ALA A 10 -17.07 -47.75 -23.75
C ALA A 10 -16.89 -47.15 -22.34
N LEU A 11 -15.98 -46.19 -22.23
CA LEU A 11 -15.81 -45.38 -21.03
C LEU A 11 -17.07 -44.52 -20.80
N PRO A 12 -17.59 -44.42 -19.57
CA PRO A 12 -18.76 -43.59 -19.27
C PRO A 12 -18.43 -42.10 -19.44
N GLU A 13 -19.13 -41.48 -20.39
CA GLU A 13 -19.12 -40.05 -20.75
C GLU A 13 -19.80 -39.17 -19.68
N SER A 14 -19.56 -39.43 -18.39
CA SER A 14 -20.26 -38.73 -17.29
C SER A 14 -19.48 -37.58 -16.64
N ASP A 15 -18.22 -37.35 -17.07
CA ASP A 15 -17.34 -36.35 -16.44
C ASP A 15 -16.90 -35.24 -17.39
N ARG A 16 -17.67 -34.99 -18.45
CA ARG A 16 -17.57 -33.77 -19.24
C ARG A 16 -18.28 -32.65 -18.48
N GLN A 17 -17.70 -32.24 -17.35
CA GLN A 17 -18.01 -30.98 -16.68
C GLN A 17 -17.81 -29.84 -17.67
N THR A 18 -18.89 -29.46 -18.37
CA THR A 18 -19.01 -28.19 -19.07
C THR A 18 -18.94 -27.08 -18.03
N ARG A 19 -17.72 -26.68 -17.67
CA ARG A 19 -17.47 -25.40 -17.03
C ARG A 19 -17.88 -24.33 -18.03
N THR A 20 -19.00 -23.69 -17.78
CA THR A 20 -19.49 -22.52 -18.49
C THR A 20 -18.43 -21.42 -18.46
N PRO A 21 -18.04 -20.82 -19.61
CA PRO A 21 -17.08 -19.70 -19.66
C PRO A 21 -17.51 -18.49 -18.80
N ALA A 22 -18.79 -18.40 -18.46
CA ALA A 22 -19.37 -17.33 -17.64
C ALA A 22 -18.97 -17.40 -16.15
N ASP A 23 -18.67 -18.58 -15.60
CA ASP A 23 -18.36 -18.73 -14.16
C ASP A 23 -16.90 -18.41 -13.81
N GLN A 24 -15.99 -18.46 -14.78
CA GLN A 24 -14.57 -18.12 -14.57
C GLN A 24 -14.29 -16.60 -14.64
N ALA A 25 -15.25 -15.79 -15.10
CA ALA A 25 -15.05 -14.38 -15.41
C ALA A 25 -15.41 -13.40 -14.26
N ARG A 26 -15.92 -13.86 -13.11
CA ARG A 26 -16.46 -12.99 -12.05
C ARG A 26 -15.66 -12.90 -10.74
N GLY A 27 -14.49 -13.52 -10.66
CA GLY A 27 -13.68 -13.53 -9.43
C GLY A 27 -12.48 -12.58 -9.44
N SER A 28 -12.65 -11.37 -8.90
CA SER A 28 -11.61 -10.53 -8.24
C SER A 28 -10.58 -9.72 -9.06
N TRP A 29 -10.50 -9.80 -10.38
CA TRP A 29 -9.45 -9.05 -11.10
C TRP A 29 -9.67 -7.52 -11.15
N MET A 30 -10.92 -7.06 -11.04
CA MET A 30 -11.25 -5.63 -10.97
C MET A 30 -10.82 -4.94 -9.67
N SER A 31 -10.37 -5.65 -8.63
CA SER A 31 -10.09 -4.99 -7.34
C SER A 31 -8.68 -4.42 -7.21
N ARG A 32 -7.65 -5.01 -7.83
CA ARG A 32 -6.25 -4.57 -7.62
C ARG A 32 -5.95 -3.25 -8.31
N THR A 33 -6.30 -3.11 -9.58
CA THR A 33 -6.09 -1.86 -10.32
C THR A 33 -6.91 -0.72 -9.72
N LEU A 34 -8.14 -1.01 -9.29
CA LEU A 34 -9.00 -0.02 -8.64
C LEU A 34 -8.47 0.36 -7.25
N LEU A 35 -8.00 -0.60 -6.46
CA LEU A 35 -7.35 -0.34 -5.17
C LEU A 35 -6.10 0.52 -5.33
N ASN A 36 -5.22 0.19 -6.28
CA ASN A 36 -4.03 0.99 -6.57
C ASN A 36 -4.41 2.42 -6.95
N PHE A 37 -5.39 2.59 -7.84
CA PHE A 37 -5.89 3.91 -8.20
C PHE A 37 -6.39 4.70 -6.99
N TRP A 38 -7.15 4.06 -6.09
CA TRP A 38 -7.65 4.72 -4.89
C TRP A 38 -6.54 5.12 -3.92
N VAL A 39 -5.54 4.26 -3.70
CA VAL A 39 -4.38 4.56 -2.84
C VAL A 39 -3.55 5.71 -3.42
N ASP A 40 -3.31 5.72 -4.73
CA ASP A 40 -2.56 6.79 -5.39
C ASP A 40 -3.34 8.12 -5.36
N PHE A 41 -4.67 8.04 -5.52
CA PHE A 41 -5.55 9.19 -5.43
C PHE A 41 -5.63 9.73 -3.99
N SER A 42 -5.75 8.87 -2.97
CA SER A 42 -5.74 9.30 -1.58
C SER A 42 -4.41 9.92 -1.19
N LEU A 43 -3.29 9.38 -1.67
CA LEU A 43 -1.96 10.00 -1.53
C LEU A 43 -1.93 11.42 -2.07
N LEU A 44 -2.45 11.65 -3.27
CA LEU A 44 -2.53 13.00 -3.86
C LEU A 44 -3.39 13.93 -3.00
N VAL A 45 -4.56 13.49 -2.55
CA VAL A 45 -5.48 14.29 -1.73
C VAL A 45 -4.83 14.64 -0.39
N LEU A 46 -4.22 13.67 0.28
CA LEU A 46 -3.52 13.88 1.55
C LEU A 46 -2.33 14.83 1.38
N PHE A 47 -1.56 14.71 0.30
CA PHE A 47 -0.49 15.63 -0.02
C PHE A 47 -0.99 17.08 -0.21
N LEU A 48 -2.08 17.27 -0.97
CA LEU A 48 -2.69 18.58 -1.14
C LEU A 48 -3.24 19.14 0.17
N ALA A 49 -3.81 18.30 1.02
CA ALA A 49 -4.25 18.71 2.36
C ALA A 49 -3.07 19.16 3.23
N LEU A 50 -1.93 18.45 3.19
CA LEU A 50 -0.72 18.86 3.90
C LEU A 50 -0.18 20.20 3.41
N LEU A 51 -0.10 20.39 2.10
CA LEU A 51 0.31 21.67 1.51
C LEU A 51 -0.63 22.80 1.93
N TRP A 52 -1.95 22.56 1.90
CA TRP A 52 -2.92 23.54 2.34
C TRP A 52 -2.72 23.93 3.81
N VAL A 53 -2.59 22.94 4.70
CA VAL A 53 -2.42 23.19 6.13
C VAL A 53 -1.11 23.91 6.42
N GLU A 54 -0.02 23.56 5.74
CA GLU A 54 1.27 24.23 5.89
C GLU A 54 1.19 25.69 5.44
N VAL A 55 0.56 25.97 4.30
CA VAL A 55 0.32 27.33 3.83
C VAL A 55 -0.54 28.11 4.83
N VAL A 56 -1.59 27.49 5.38
CA VAL A 56 -2.44 28.11 6.39
C VAL A 56 -1.63 28.47 7.65
N LEU A 57 -0.86 27.52 8.18
CA LEU A 57 -0.05 27.71 9.37
C LEU A 57 1.05 28.76 9.16
N TYR A 58 1.68 28.78 7.99
CA TYR A 58 2.78 29.70 7.71
C TYR A 58 2.31 31.13 7.46
N PHE A 59 1.21 31.32 6.71
CA PHE A 59 0.76 32.66 6.31
C PHE A 59 -0.30 33.27 7.23
N LEU A 60 -1.20 32.47 7.81
CA LEU A 60 -2.30 33.01 8.64
C LEU A 60 -1.97 33.08 10.13
N PHE A 61 -1.00 32.31 10.61
CA PHE A 61 -0.57 32.34 11.99
C PHE A 61 0.84 32.94 12.09
N PRO A 62 0.97 34.23 12.47
CA PRO A 62 2.28 34.85 12.60
C PRO A 62 3.10 34.15 13.67
N PRO A 63 4.43 34.03 13.49
CA PRO A 63 5.29 33.40 14.49
C PRO A 63 5.33 34.22 15.78
N GLY A 64 5.14 33.57 16.92
CA GLY A 64 5.22 34.17 18.26
C GLY A 64 3.90 34.20 19.03
N PRO A 65 3.88 34.81 20.23
CA PRO A 65 2.75 34.74 21.17
C PRO A 65 1.45 35.33 20.61
N ALA A 66 1.56 36.26 19.67
CA ALA A 66 0.40 36.86 19.00
C ALA A 66 -0.36 35.86 18.11
N GLY A 67 0.33 34.87 17.53
CA GLY A 67 -0.29 33.82 16.71
C GLY A 67 -1.03 32.77 17.54
N GLU A 68 -0.61 32.53 18.78
CA GLU A 68 -1.26 31.55 19.67
C GLU A 68 -2.64 31.99 20.15
N ALA A 69 -2.86 33.30 20.27
CA ALA A 69 -4.16 33.88 20.63
C ALA A 69 -5.13 34.02 19.44
N MET A 70 -4.65 33.87 18.20
CA MET A 70 -5.49 33.94 17.00
C MET A 70 -6.22 32.61 16.77
N THR A 71 -7.44 32.72 16.28
CA THR A 71 -8.23 31.57 15.83
C THR A 71 -8.63 31.77 14.37
N LEU A 72 -8.46 30.71 13.58
CA LEU A 72 -8.94 30.65 12.21
C LEU A 72 -10.12 29.69 12.16
N TRP A 73 -11.29 30.20 11.76
CA TRP A 73 -12.57 29.46 11.80
C TRP A 73 -12.90 28.87 13.19
N GLY A 74 -12.51 29.60 14.25
CA GLY A 74 -12.69 29.15 15.64
C GLY A 74 -11.69 28.08 16.10
N LEU A 75 -10.74 27.67 15.25
CA LEU A 75 -9.66 26.73 15.58
C LEU A 75 -8.37 27.50 15.87
N SER A 76 -7.73 27.20 17.00
CA SER A 76 -6.41 27.75 17.33
C SER A 76 -5.29 27.07 16.53
N VAL A 77 -4.09 27.66 16.56
CA VAL A 77 -2.91 27.12 15.88
C VAL A 77 -2.60 25.67 16.29
N GLU A 78 -2.87 25.31 17.55
CA GLU A 78 -2.65 23.96 18.08
C GLU A 78 -3.59 22.94 17.44
N HIS A 79 -4.85 23.31 17.21
CA HIS A 79 -5.81 22.43 16.51
C HIS A 79 -5.37 22.19 15.06
N TRP A 80 -4.90 23.23 14.38
CA TRP A 80 -4.37 23.10 13.01
C TRP A 80 -3.11 22.25 12.95
N ARG A 81 -2.20 22.38 13.92
CA ARG A 81 -1.01 21.51 14.06
C ARG A 81 -1.39 20.06 14.37
N GLY A 82 -2.37 19.84 15.24
CA GLY A 82 -2.91 18.51 15.53
C GLY A 82 -3.53 17.86 14.29
N PHE A 83 -4.29 18.64 13.51
CA PHE A 83 -4.83 18.18 12.23
C PHE A 83 -3.71 17.86 11.23
N GLN A 84 -2.71 18.75 11.08
CA GLN A 84 -1.53 18.50 10.24
C GLN A 84 -0.87 17.18 10.61
N PHE A 85 -0.62 16.97 11.90
CA PHE A 85 -0.02 15.75 12.39
C PHE A 85 -0.84 14.50 12.04
N GLY A 86 -2.15 14.54 12.23
CA GLY A 86 -3.06 13.45 11.84
C GLY A 86 -2.99 13.15 10.34
N VAL A 87 -2.99 14.18 9.49
CA VAL A 87 -2.85 14.02 8.03
C VAL A 87 -1.49 13.45 7.66
N ILE A 88 -0.39 13.87 8.32
CA ILE A 88 0.96 13.30 8.11
C ILE A 88 0.97 11.82 8.46
N CYS A 89 0.36 11.42 9.58
CA CYS A 89 0.28 10.00 9.98
C CYS A 89 -0.46 9.16 8.94
N LEU A 90 -1.62 9.65 8.44
CA LEU A 90 -2.36 8.97 7.39
C LEU A 90 -1.58 8.91 6.08
N PHE A 91 -0.97 10.03 5.66
CA PHE A 91 -0.14 10.09 4.46
C PHE A 91 1.03 9.11 4.53
N ALA A 92 1.72 9.03 5.68
CA ALA A 92 2.80 8.08 5.88
C ALA A 92 2.32 6.63 5.76
N LEU A 93 1.16 6.29 6.35
CA LEU A 93 0.56 4.96 6.21
C LEU A 93 0.22 4.63 4.75
N ASP A 94 -0.33 5.60 4.02
CA ASP A 94 -0.72 5.45 2.62
C ASP A 94 0.49 5.27 1.70
N VAL A 95 1.60 5.99 1.96
CA VAL A 95 2.89 5.78 1.29
C VAL A 95 3.37 4.35 1.50
N LEU A 96 3.29 3.83 2.72
CA LEU A 96 3.71 2.45 3.01
C LEU A 96 2.86 1.45 2.23
N LEU A 97 1.53 1.62 2.22
CA LEU A 97 0.61 0.78 1.45
C LEU A 97 0.91 0.84 -0.05
N HIS A 98 1.11 2.05 -0.60
CA HIS A 98 1.48 2.25 -2.00
C HIS A 98 2.77 1.50 -2.38
N VAL A 99 3.82 1.61 -1.55
CA VAL A 99 5.08 0.91 -1.77
C VAL A 99 4.88 -0.61 -1.71
N MET A 100 4.06 -1.13 -0.79
CA MET A 100 3.74 -2.56 -0.75
C MET A 100 3.03 -3.04 -2.02
N LEU A 101 2.07 -2.26 -2.53
CA LEU A 101 1.33 -2.59 -3.75
C LEU A 101 2.23 -2.55 -4.99
N HIS A 102 3.21 -1.64 -5.01
CA HIS A 102 4.16 -1.50 -6.11
C HIS A 102 5.43 -2.36 -5.96
N TRP A 103 5.56 -3.12 -4.87
CA TRP A 103 6.79 -3.83 -4.51
C TRP A 103 7.28 -4.82 -5.58
N SER A 104 6.37 -5.52 -6.26
CA SER A 104 6.73 -6.42 -7.37
C SER A 104 7.32 -5.67 -8.57
N TRP A 105 6.85 -4.46 -8.83
CA TRP A 105 7.45 -3.56 -9.81
C TRP A 105 8.83 -3.10 -9.35
N VAL A 106 9.00 -2.74 -8.06
CA VAL A 106 10.32 -2.35 -7.51
C VAL A 106 11.33 -3.48 -7.70
N CYS A 107 10.98 -4.72 -7.32
CA CYS A 107 11.82 -5.89 -7.55
C CYS A 107 12.16 -6.08 -9.04
N SER A 108 11.18 -5.87 -9.93
CA SER A 108 11.38 -5.99 -11.38
C SER A 108 12.31 -4.91 -11.93
N VAL A 109 12.19 -3.67 -11.45
CA VAL A 109 13.05 -2.54 -11.83
C VAL A 109 14.47 -2.77 -11.34
N VAL A 110 14.64 -3.18 -10.07
CA VAL A 110 15.95 -3.47 -9.47
C VAL A 110 16.62 -4.66 -10.18
N ALA A 111 15.89 -5.76 -10.40
CA ALA A 111 16.43 -6.92 -11.10
C ALA A 111 16.91 -6.58 -12.52
N LYS A 112 16.14 -5.73 -13.23
CA LYS A 112 16.43 -5.33 -14.61
C LYS A 112 17.55 -4.28 -14.73
N HIS A 113 17.49 -3.19 -13.94
CA HIS A 113 18.40 -2.06 -14.07
C HIS A 113 19.65 -2.17 -13.20
N VAL A 114 19.57 -2.82 -12.04
CA VAL A 114 20.70 -2.95 -11.11
C VAL A 114 21.41 -4.28 -11.30
N LEU A 115 20.65 -5.38 -11.43
CA LEU A 115 21.22 -6.73 -11.45
C LEU A 115 21.38 -7.35 -12.86
N HIS A 116 20.82 -6.73 -13.91
CA HIS A 116 20.78 -7.28 -15.28
C HIS A 116 20.32 -8.75 -15.36
N ARG A 117 19.49 -9.21 -14.42
CA ARG A 117 19.01 -10.61 -14.37
C ARG A 117 17.64 -10.74 -15.01
N LYS A 118 17.37 -11.92 -15.59
CA LYS A 118 16.03 -12.27 -16.10
C LYS A 118 15.05 -12.37 -14.93
N PRO A 119 13.83 -11.81 -15.05
CA PRO A 119 12.85 -11.80 -13.97
C PRO A 119 12.40 -13.23 -13.66
N THR A 120 12.77 -13.74 -12.49
CA THR A 120 12.22 -14.98 -11.94
C THR A 120 10.94 -14.63 -11.18
N ARG A 121 9.82 -15.20 -11.61
CA ARG A 121 8.48 -14.97 -11.07
C ARG A 121 8.33 -15.68 -9.72
N ASP A 122 8.67 -14.99 -8.64
CA ASP A 122 8.50 -15.49 -7.27
C ASP A 122 7.75 -14.47 -6.41
N ASP A 123 6.47 -14.25 -6.78
CA ASP A 123 5.59 -13.22 -6.22
C ASP A 123 5.39 -13.38 -4.70
N GLY A 124 5.43 -14.63 -4.19
CA GLY A 124 5.26 -14.93 -2.78
C GLY A 124 6.45 -14.50 -1.92
N ILE A 125 7.67 -14.84 -2.36
CA ILE A 125 8.90 -14.43 -1.66
C ILE A 125 9.05 -12.91 -1.70
N GLN A 126 8.72 -12.26 -2.82
CA GLN A 126 8.76 -10.80 -2.92
C GLN A 126 7.82 -10.15 -1.91
N THR A 127 6.58 -10.62 -1.77
CA THR A 127 5.62 -10.08 -0.80
C THR A 127 6.11 -10.22 0.64
N ILE A 128 6.70 -11.38 1.00
CA ILE A 128 7.26 -11.61 2.34
C ILE A 128 8.41 -10.64 2.64
N ILE A 129 9.30 -10.40 1.66
CA ILE A 129 10.39 -9.43 1.82
C ILE A 129 9.83 -8.02 2.01
N GLY A 130 8.83 -7.62 1.22
CA GLY A 130 8.19 -6.31 1.33
C GLY A 130 7.56 -6.10 2.72
N VAL A 131 6.82 -7.09 3.22
CA VAL A 131 6.27 -7.08 4.58
C VAL A 131 7.37 -7.03 5.64
N GLY A 132 8.44 -7.81 5.48
CA GLY A 132 9.59 -7.81 6.39
C GLY A 132 10.28 -6.45 6.48
N VAL A 133 10.50 -5.79 5.33
CA VAL A 133 11.07 -4.44 5.27
C VAL A 133 10.15 -3.43 5.94
N LEU A 134 8.83 -3.50 5.70
CA LEU A 134 7.85 -2.63 6.34
C LEU A 134 7.91 -2.75 7.87
N ILE A 135 7.88 -3.98 8.39
CA ILE A 135 7.96 -4.25 9.83
C ILE A 135 9.25 -3.66 10.40
N ALA A 136 10.39 -3.85 9.72
CA ALA A 136 11.67 -3.31 10.16
C ALA A 136 11.66 -1.77 10.22
N ILE A 137 11.13 -1.08 9.19
CA ILE A 137 11.03 0.38 9.16
C ILE A 137 10.17 0.90 10.31
N ILE A 138 9.01 0.28 10.54
CA ILE A 138 8.11 0.67 11.63
C ILE A 138 8.81 0.52 12.99
N HIS A 139 9.56 -0.57 13.20
CA HIS A 139 10.30 -0.78 14.44
C HIS A 139 11.45 0.22 14.62
N ILE A 140 12.15 0.59 13.54
CA ILE A 140 13.21 1.61 13.59
C ILE A 140 12.60 2.97 13.97
N LEU A 141 11.48 3.36 13.37
CA LEU A 141 10.78 4.60 13.71
C LEU A 141 10.29 4.59 15.16
N ALA A 142 9.68 3.49 15.61
CA ALA A 142 9.24 3.34 16.99
C ALA A 142 10.40 3.42 17.98
N ALA A 143 11.53 2.77 17.68
CA ALA A 143 12.74 2.85 18.49
C ALA A 143 13.33 4.26 18.54
N ALA A 144 13.34 4.99 17.42
CA ALA A 144 13.81 6.37 17.36
C ALA A 144 12.92 7.30 18.20
N LEU A 145 11.60 7.13 18.13
CA LEU A 145 10.66 7.89 18.97
C LEU A 145 10.81 7.57 20.46
N LEU A 146 10.99 6.30 20.82
CA LEU A 146 11.27 5.89 22.20
C LEU A 146 12.58 6.51 22.69
N ALA A 147 13.65 6.46 21.89
CA ALA A 147 14.92 7.06 22.24
C ALA A 147 14.80 8.58 22.44
N ALA A 148 14.08 9.27 21.57
CA ALA A 148 13.80 10.71 21.71
C ALA A 148 13.00 11.01 22.99
N TRP A 149 11.97 10.20 23.28
CA TRP A 149 11.17 10.35 24.49
C TRP A 149 11.99 10.15 25.77
N PHE A 150 12.84 9.12 25.82
CA PHE A 150 13.78 8.92 26.93
C PHE A 150 14.81 10.05 27.06
N GLY A 151 15.17 10.71 25.95
CA GLY A 151 16.06 11.87 25.95
C GLY A 151 15.41 13.11 26.56
N ILE A 152 14.11 13.32 26.36
CA ILE A 152 13.35 14.46 26.93
C ILE A 152 13.00 14.22 28.40
N ALA A 153 12.78 12.97 28.80
CA ALA A 153 12.42 12.60 30.18
C ALA A 153 13.59 12.63 31.19
N ARG A 154 14.77 13.12 30.80
CA ARG A 154 15.93 13.36 31.66
C ARG A 154 16.16 14.85 31.86
#